data_AF-A0A061NNN5-F1
#
_entry.id   AF-A0A061NNN5-F1
#
_cell.length_a   1.000
_cell.length_b   1.000
_cell.length_c   1.000
_cell.angle_alpha   90.00
_cell.angle_beta   90.00
_cell.angle_gamma   90.00
#
_symmetry.space_group_name_H-M   'P 1'
#
loop_
_entity.id
_entity.type
_entity.pdbx_description
1 polymer ?
#
loop_
_entity_poly.entity_id
_entity_poly.type
_entity_poly.pdbx_seq_one_letter_code
_entity_poly.pdbx_strand_id
1 'polypeptide(L)' 'MKGEVERPGVYEFDQGYRVDDAIRMAGGVSETGNEAYVNFAQVLTDEMVIYVLMRMRKKDH' A
#
# COMPACT_ATOMS: atom_id res chain seq x y z
N MET A 1 2.15 -0.71 7.54
CA MET A 1 2.34 -0.77 6.08
C MET A 1 3.68 -1.41 5.74
N LYS A 2 3.72 -2.31 4.75
CA LYS A 2 4.90 -3.07 4.34
C LYS A 2 4.98 -3.16 2.80
N GLY A 3 6.17 -3.41 2.28
CA GLY A 3 6.40 -3.64 0.85
C GLY A 3 6.79 -2.39 0.08
N GLU A 4 6.41 -2.35 -1.20
CA GLU A 4 6.82 -1.36 -2.21
C GLU A 4 6.05 -0.04 -2.09
N VAL A 5 6.32 0.67 -0.99
CA VAL A 5 5.88 2.05 -0.73
C VAL A 5 7.11 2.89 -0.38
N GLU A 6 7.03 4.21 -0.56
CA GLU A 6 8.17 5.11 -0.32
C GLU A 6 8.69 5.04 1.13
N ARG A 7 7.77 4.96 2.10
CA ARG A 7 8.09 4.90 3.53
C ARG A 7 7.31 3.77 4.19
N PRO A 8 7.85 2.54 4.24
CA PRO A 8 7.24 1.47 5.01
C PRO A 8 7.35 1.76 6.50
N GLY A 9 6.35 1.36 7.28
CA GLY A 9 6.28 1.70 8.70
C GLY A 9 4.92 1.45 9.32
N VAL A 10 4.80 1.77 10.60
CA VAL A 10 3.52 1.77 11.33
C VAL A 10 2.92 3.17 11.24
N TYR A 11 1.62 3.24 10.98
CA TYR A 11 0.87 4.48 10.82
C TYR A 11 -0.42 4.35 11.61
N GLU A 12 -0.77 5.39 12.35
CA GLU A 12 -2.01 5.47 13.11
C GLU A 12 -3.05 6.27 12.32
N PHE A 13 -4.30 5.82 12.37
CA PHE A 13 -5.42 6.43 11.68
C PHE A 13 -6.64 6.42 12.58
N ASP A 14 -7.48 7.44 12.45
CA ASP A 14 -8.82 7.38 13.01
C ASP A 14 -9.70 6.40 12.21
N GLN A 15 -10.87 6.06 12.75
CA GLN A 15 -11.81 5.22 12.04
C GLN A 15 -12.36 5.87 10.76
N GLY A 16 -12.61 5.05 9.75
CA GLY A 16 -13.20 5.47 8.47
C GLY A 16 -12.20 5.84 7.38
N TYR A 17 -10.91 5.89 7.71
CA TYR A 17 -9.84 6.05 6.72
C TYR A 17 -9.78 4.85 5.78
N ARG A 18 -9.26 5.09 4.58
CA ARG A 18 -9.12 4.06 3.54
C ARG A 18 -7.68 3.69 3.30
N VAL A 19 -7.48 2.58 2.58
CA VAL A 19 -6.16 2.12 2.14
C VAL A 19 -5.45 3.18 1.30
N ASP A 20 -6.17 3.99 0.50
CA ASP A 20 -5.56 5.08 -0.27
C ASP A 20 -4.96 6.17 0.60
N ASP A 21 -5.63 6.55 1.70
CA ASP A 21 -5.10 7.51 2.66
C ASP A 21 -3.81 6.98 3.30
N ALA A 22 -3.78 5.69 3.64
CA ALA A 22 -2.62 5.06 4.24
C ALA A 22 -1.42 5.03 3.28
N ILE A 23 -1.66 4.75 2.01
CA ILE A 23 -0.61 4.72 0.99
C ILE A 23 -0.07 6.12 0.73
N ARG A 24 -0.94 7.13 0.69
CA ARG A 24 -0.51 8.55 0.58
C ARG A 24 0.35 8.97 1.77
N MET A 25 -0.02 8.58 3.00
CA MET A 25 0.80 8.83 4.19
C MET A 25 2.18 8.17 4.09
N ALA A 26 2.25 6.96 3.54
CA ALA A 26 3.51 6.29 3.25
C ALA A 26 4.32 6.93 2.11
N GLY A 27 3.83 8.00 1.47
CA GLY A 27 4.52 8.69 0.37
C GLY A 27 4.15 8.16 -1.01
N GLY A 28 3.18 7.25 -1.12
CA GLY A 28 2.78 6.61 -2.35
C GLY A 28 3.36 5.20 -2.53
N VAL A 29 2.89 4.53 -3.57
CA VAL A 29 3.48 3.28 -4.06
C VAL A 29 4.80 3.62 -4.76
N SER A 30 5.86 2.83 -4.50
CA SER A 30 7.16 3.06 -5.12
C SER A 30 7.13 2.74 -6.62
N GLU A 31 8.16 3.17 -7.37
CA GLU A 31 8.26 2.91 -8.81
C GLU A 31 8.19 1.41 -9.17
N THR A 32 8.67 0.56 -8.26
CA THR A 32 8.66 -0.90 -8.37
C THR A 32 7.39 -1.54 -7.84
N GLY A 33 6.45 -0.79 -7.29
CA GLY A 33 5.22 -1.29 -6.71
C GLY A 33 4.12 -1.62 -7.72
N ASN A 34 3.23 -2.52 -7.29
CA ASN A 34 2.10 -2.98 -8.08
C ASN A 34 0.77 -2.64 -7.42
N GLU A 35 0.15 -1.58 -7.93
CA GLU A 35 -1.16 -1.09 -7.47
C GLU A 35 -2.32 -2.01 -7.84
N ALA A 36 -2.17 -2.88 -8.84
CA ALA A 36 -3.28 -3.70 -9.35
C ALA A 36 -3.86 -4.68 -8.31
N TYR A 37 -3.09 -4.99 -7.27
CA TYR A 37 -3.49 -5.90 -6.19
C TYR A 37 -3.90 -5.17 -4.91
N VAL A 38 -4.00 -3.85 -4.95
CA VAL A 38 -4.35 -3.02 -3.79
C VAL A 38 -5.78 -2.52 -3.96
N ASN A 39 -6.65 -2.82 -2.99
CA ASN A 39 -7.98 -2.21 -2.94
C ASN A 39 -7.92 -0.86 -2.20
N PHE A 40 -7.72 0.21 -2.96
CA PHE A 40 -7.66 1.57 -2.45
C PHE A 40 -8.93 2.04 -1.73
N ALA A 41 -10.09 1.51 -2.09
CA ALA A 41 -11.36 1.92 -1.50
C ALA A 41 -11.67 1.24 -0.16
N GLN A 42 -10.90 0.21 0.22
CA GLN A 42 -11.13 -0.55 1.44
C GLN A 42 -10.90 0.33 2.68
N VAL A 43 -11.84 0.27 3.63
CA VAL A 43 -11.72 0.94 4.93
C VAL A 43 -10.69 0.21 5.78
N LEU A 44 -9.84 0.97 6.46
CA LEU A 44 -8.87 0.46 7.41
C LEU A 44 -9.59 -0.09 8.64
N THR A 45 -9.12 -1.24 9.10
CA THR A 45 -9.52 -1.82 10.37
C THR A 45 -8.33 -1.84 11.31
N ASP A 46 -8.62 -2.00 12.59
CA ASP A 46 -7.58 -2.11 13.61
C ASP A 46 -6.63 -3.28 13.30
N GLU A 47 -5.36 -3.11 13.68
CA GLU A 47 -4.25 -4.04 13.45
C GLU A 47 -4.03 -4.49 11.98
N MET A 48 -4.65 -3.80 11.01
CA MET A 48 -4.56 -4.18 9.60
C MET A 48 -3.14 -3.99 9.05
N VAL A 49 -2.65 -5.01 8.35
CA VAL A 49 -1.38 -4.93 7.62
C VAL A 49 -1.63 -4.82 6.13
N ILE A 50 -1.30 -3.65 5.57
CA ILE A 50 -1.27 -3.42 4.12
C ILE A 50 0.10 -3.84 3.57
N TYR A 51 0.08 -4.70 2.55
CA TYR A 51 1.25 -5.10 1.77
C TYR A 51 1.13 -4.60 0.33
N VAL A 52 2.13 -3.86 -0.14
CA VAL A 52 2.26 -3.49 -1.55
C VAL A 52 3.30 -4.39 -2.20
N LEU A 53 2.88 -5.15 -3.21
CA LEU A 53 3.73 -6.12 -3.88
C LEU A 53 4.61 -5.46 -4.94
N MET A 54 5.77 -6.06 -5.21
CA MET A 54 6.60 -5.67 -6.35
C MET A 54 5.92 -6.02 -7.67
N ARG A 55 6.04 -5.11 -8.64
CA ARG A 55 5.66 -5.33 -10.03
C ARG A 55 6.56 -6.41 -10.61
N MET A 56 5.96 -7.56 -10.91
CA MET A 56 6.65 -8.61 -11.65
C MET A 56 7.04 -8.04 -13.02
N ARG A 57 8.34 -7.98 -13.30
CA ARG A 57 8.81 -7.77 -14.69
C ARG A 57 8.29 -8.95 -15.50
N LYS A 58 7.49 -8.70 -16.54
CA LYS A 58 7.28 -9.71 -17.58
C LYS A 58 8.67 -10.05 -18.10
N LYS A 59 9.07 -11.33 -18.02
CA LYS A 59 10.24 -11.80 -18.76
C LYS A 59 9.86 -11.65 -20.23
N ASP A 60 10.52 -10.71 -20.91
CA ASP A 60 10.47 -10.65 -22.36
C ASP A 60 10.95 -12.00 -22.89
N HIS A 61 10.09 -12.69 -23.65
CA HIS A 61 10.40 -13.91 -24.39
C HIS A 61 10.97 -13.55 -25.75
#